data_AF-A0A957ABV1-F1
#
_entry.id   AF-A0A957ABV1-F1
#
_cell.length_a   1.000
_cell.length_b   1.000
_cell.length_c   1.000
_cell.angle_alpha   90.00
_cell.angle_beta   90.00
_cell.angle_gamma   90.00
#
_symmetry.space_group_name_H-M   'P 1'
#
loop_
_entity.id
_entity.type
_entity.pdbx_description
1 polymer ?
#
loop_
_entity_poly.entity_id
_entity_poly.type
_entity_poly.pdbx_seq_one_letter_code
_entity_poly.pdbx_strand_id
1 'polypeptide(L)'
;KAAAGGGGRGIRIIEDPADLESSVVRAMREAEAAFSNPAVYIEKYLSPVRHIEIQVIADQFGNIVPVGERECSIQRRHQKLIEECPSVAVTPSLRRSL
;
A
#
# COMPACT_ATOMS: atom_id res chain seq x y z
N LYS A 1 7.92 5.49 -4.53
CA LYS A 1 6.53 5.80 -4.12
C LYS A 1 6.45 7.22 -3.60
N ALA A 2 5.38 7.96 -3.91
CA ALA A 2 5.11 9.27 -3.31
C ALA A 2 4.93 9.15 -1.79
N ALA A 3 5.59 10.01 -1.02
CA ALA A 3 5.57 9.97 0.44
C ALA A 3 4.19 10.36 1.00
N ALA A 4 3.55 11.37 0.42
CA ALA A 4 2.19 11.80 0.74
C ALA A 4 1.11 11.14 -0.15
N GLY A 5 1.48 10.08 -0.88
CA GLY A 5 0.63 9.50 -1.92
C GLY A 5 -0.52 8.65 -1.38
N GLY A 6 -1.60 8.57 -2.17
CA GLY A 6 -2.76 7.72 -1.91
C GLY A 6 -3.46 7.29 -3.21
N GLY A 7 -4.31 6.26 -3.13
CA GLY A 7 -5.15 5.83 -4.26
C GLY A 7 -4.40 5.24 -5.46
N GLY A 8 -3.22 4.64 -5.24
CA GLY A 8 -2.44 3.96 -6.27
C GLY A 8 -1.66 4.87 -7.24
N ARG A 9 -1.59 6.18 -6.96
CA ARG A 9 -0.85 7.17 -7.75
C ARG A 9 0.55 7.45 -7.18
N GLY A 10 1.47 7.90 -8.03
CA GLY A 10 2.85 8.19 -7.61
C GLY A 10 3.66 6.93 -7.26
N ILE A 11 3.28 5.78 -7.83
CA ILE A 11 3.97 4.50 -7.69
C ILE A 11 4.59 4.13 -9.04
N ARG A 12 5.87 3.77 -9.03
CA ARG A 12 6.62 3.30 -10.20
C ARG A 12 7.47 2.10 -9.80
N ILE A 13 7.49 1.10 -10.68
CA ILE A 13 8.38 -0.05 -10.58
C ILE A 13 9.63 0.28 -11.40
N ILE A 14 10.80 -0.06 -10.86
CA ILE A 14 12.10 0.14 -11.48
C ILE A 14 12.74 -1.24 -11.56
N GLU A 15 12.90 -1.75 -12.78
CA GLU A 15 13.46 -3.09 -13.03
C GLU A 15 14.95 -3.03 -13.33
N ASP A 16 15.42 -1.94 -13.94
CA ASP A 16 16.83 -1.68 -14.25
C ASP A 16 17.36 -0.48 -13.45
N PRO A 17 18.54 -0.58 -12.80
CA PRO A 17 19.20 0.56 -12.15
C PRO A 17 19.38 1.79 -13.05
N ALA A 18 19.55 1.62 -14.36
CA ALA A 18 19.68 2.72 -15.32
C ALA A 18 18.41 3.59 -15.40
N ASP A 19 17.24 3.02 -15.09
CA ASP A 19 15.96 3.74 -15.12
C ASP A 19 15.68 4.52 -13.82
N LEU A 20 16.56 4.40 -12.81
CA LEU A 20 16.30 4.94 -11.47
C LEU A 20 16.07 6.45 -11.49
N GLU A 21 17.00 7.20 -12.08
CA GLU A 21 16.95 8.67 -12.06
C GLU A 21 15.70 9.20 -12.78
N SER A 22 15.45 8.71 -13.99
CA SER A 22 14.30 9.13 -14.81
C SER A 22 12.97 8.77 -14.12
N SER A 23 12.90 7.59 -13.48
CA SER A 23 11.73 7.12 -12.74
C SER A 23 11.47 7.95 -11.49
N VAL A 24 12.51 8.31 -10.74
CA VAL A 24 12.43 9.17 -9.56
C VAL A 24 11.90 10.55 -9.96
N VAL A 25 12.50 11.21 -10.96
CA VAL A 25 12.04 12.55 -11.40
C VAL A 25 10.57 12.52 -11.83
N ARG A 26 10.16 11.47 -12.56
CA ARG A 26 8.78 11.35 -13.01
C ARG A 26 7.82 11.06 -11.85
N ALA A 27 8.22 10.25 -10.87
CA ALA A 27 7.44 10.03 -9.65
C ALA A 27 7.28 11.31 -8.83
N MET A 28 8.34 12.11 -8.67
CA MET A 28 8.30 13.40 -7.96
C MET A 28 7.33 14.37 -8.62
N ARG A 29 7.38 14.50 -9.96
CA ARG A 29 6.44 15.38 -10.71
C ARG A 29 4.99 14.95 -10.54
N GLU A 30 4.72 13.65 -10.58
CA GLU A 30 3.37 13.11 -10.37
C GLU A 30 2.91 13.34 -8.93
N ALA A 31 3.81 13.17 -7.95
CA ALA A 31 3.53 13.43 -6.54
C ALA A 31 3.21 14.90 -6.28
N GLU A 32 4.00 15.82 -6.84
CA GLU A 32 3.75 17.26 -6.77
C GLU A 32 2.37 17.61 -7.33
N ALA A 33 2.07 17.15 -8.54
CA ALA A 33 0.80 17.46 -9.21
C ALA A 33 -0.42 16.83 -8.51
N ALA A 34 -0.26 15.70 -7.82
CA ALA A 34 -1.36 14.98 -7.18
C ALA A 34 -1.57 15.36 -5.71
N PHE A 35 -0.49 15.68 -4.99
CA PHE A 35 -0.46 15.75 -3.53
C PHE A 35 0.23 17.03 -3.01
N SER A 36 0.67 17.94 -3.88
CA SER A 36 1.42 19.17 -3.52
C SER A 36 2.65 18.88 -2.64
N ASN A 37 3.25 17.71 -2.82
CA ASN A 37 4.45 17.27 -2.12
C ASN A 37 5.26 16.37 -3.06
N PRO A 38 6.49 16.76 -3.44
CA PRO A 38 7.27 16.02 -4.43
C PRO A 38 8.06 14.88 -3.80
N ALA A 39 8.03 14.72 -2.46
CA ALA A 39 8.85 13.74 -1.77
C ALA A 39 8.49 12.32 -2.20
N VAL A 40 9.52 11.53 -2.48
CA VAL A 40 9.42 10.11 -2.83
C VAL A 40 10.40 9.29 -2.00
N TYR A 41 10.07 8.02 -1.79
CA TYR A 41 10.96 7.03 -1.19
C TYR A 41 10.99 5.75 -2.05
N ILE A 42 11.99 4.91 -1.81
CA ILE A 42 12.21 3.63 -2.50
C ILE A 42 11.98 2.51 -1.49
N GLU A 43 11.34 1.43 -1.93
CA GLU A 43 11.17 0.20 -1.19
C GLU A 43 11.45 -1.00 -2.09
N LYS A 44 11.72 -2.16 -1.50
CA LYS A 44 11.85 -3.40 -2.26
C LYS A 44 10.49 -3.74 -2.90
N TYR A 45 10.48 -3.94 -4.22
CA TYR A 45 9.30 -4.43 -4.91
C TYR A 45 9.11 -5.94 -4.63
N LEU A 46 7.90 -6.33 -4.21
CA LEU A 46 7.55 -7.72 -3.90
C LEU A 46 6.43 -8.17 -4.86
N SER A 47 6.65 -9.31 -5.53
CA SER A 47 5.66 -9.92 -6.42
C SER A 47 5.93 -11.43 -6.57
N PRO A 48 4.89 -12.30 -6.58
CA PRO A 48 3.49 -11.99 -6.28
C PRO A 48 3.28 -11.82 -4.77
N VAL A 49 2.42 -10.88 -4.37
CA VAL A 49 2.03 -10.68 -2.97
C VAL A 49 0.52 -10.51 -2.83
N ARG A 50 0.00 -10.88 -1.66
CA ARG A 50 -1.37 -10.53 -1.26
C ARG A 50 -1.37 -9.21 -0.51
N HIS A 51 -2.37 -8.38 -0.77
CA HIS A 51 -2.58 -7.13 -0.04
C HIS A 51 -3.57 -7.40 1.09
N ILE A 52 -3.05 -7.60 2.30
CA ILE A 52 -3.84 -7.80 3.51
C ILE A 52 -3.76 -6.55 4.37
N GLU A 53 -4.90 -6.06 4.84
CA GLU A 53 -4.97 -4.90 5.74
C GLU A 53 -5.81 -5.21 6.97
N ILE A 54 -5.41 -4.69 8.13
CA ILE A 54 -6.09 -4.90 9.41
C ILE A 54 -6.89 -3.65 9.75
N GLN A 55 -8.17 -3.83 10.06
CA GLN A 55 -8.99 -2.75 10.60
C GLN A 55 -8.73 -2.60 12.08
N VAL A 56 -8.39 -1.39 12.51
CA VAL A 56 -8.21 -1.04 13.92
C VAL A 56 -9.25 0.02 14.31
N ILE A 57 -9.81 -0.10 15.51
CA ILE A 57 -10.65 0.92 16.15
C ILE A 57 -9.94 1.33 17.44
N ALA A 58 -9.79 2.63 17.67
CA ALA A 58 -9.18 3.18 18.87
C ALA A 58 -10.03 4.30 19.45
N ASP A 59 -10.01 4.46 20.78
CA ASP A 59 -10.68 5.57 21.47
C ASP A 59 -9.67 6.50 22.20
N GLN A 60 -10.20 7.59 22.76
CA GLN A 60 -9.40 8.58 23.50
C GLN A 60 -9.02 8.12 24.93
N PHE A 61 -9.57 7.00 25.38
CA PHE A 61 -9.29 6.41 26.70
C PHE A 61 -8.16 5.38 26.65
N GLY A 62 -7.58 5.16 25.47
CA GLY A 62 -6.45 4.25 25.26
C GLY A 62 -6.85 2.82 24.88
N ASN A 63 -8.14 2.56 24.61
CA ASN A 63 -8.57 1.26 24.09
C ASN A 63 -8.25 1.17 22.60
N ILE A 64 -7.68 0.04 22.18
CA ILE A 64 -7.36 -0.26 20.78
C ILE A 64 -7.78 -1.70 20.50
N VAL A 65 -8.57 -1.92 19.46
CA VAL A 65 -9.03 -3.26 19.06
C VAL A 65 -8.85 -3.48 17.56
N PRO A 66 -8.22 -4.59 17.14
CA PRO A 66 -8.31 -5.05 15.77
C PRO A 66 -9.68 -5.72 15.55
N VAL A 67 -10.37 -5.41 14.46
CA VAL A 67 -11.72 -5.95 14.14
C VAL A 67 -11.71 -6.90 12.94
N GLY A 68 -10.53 -7.40 12.59
CA GLY A 68 -10.31 -8.34 11.49
C GLY A 68 -9.57 -7.72 10.31
N GLU A 69 -9.28 -8.57 9.34
CA GLU A 69 -8.53 -8.23 8.13
C GLU A 69 -9.40 -8.25 6.87
N ARG A 70 -8.96 -7.48 5.87
CA ARG A 70 -9.49 -7.53 4.52
C ARG A 70 -8.44 -8.03 3.54
N GLU A 71 -8.89 -8.83 2.58
CA GLU A 71 -8.11 -9.21 1.41
C GLU A 71 -8.42 -8.28 0.25
N CYS A 72 -7.46 -7.45 -0.12
CA CYS A 72 -7.60 -6.41 -1.15
C CYS A 72 -6.67 -6.68 -2.33
N SER A 73 -6.27 -7.93 -2.56
CA SER A 73 -5.27 -8.31 -3.56
C SER A 73 -5.75 -8.09 -5.01
N ILE A 74 -7.06 -8.05 -5.25
CA ILE A 74 -7.63 -7.84 -6.59
C ILE A 74 -7.61 -6.34 -6.90
N GLN A 75 -6.61 -5.95 -7.68
CA GLN A 75 -6.33 -4.55 -7.99
C GLN A 75 -6.07 -4.34 -9.47
N ARG A 76 -6.32 -3.12 -9.95
CA ARG A 76 -5.88 -2.66 -11.27
C ARG A 76 -5.16 -1.33 -11.11
N ARG A 77 -3.93 -1.23 -11.63
CA ARG A 77 -3.08 -0.02 -11.50
C ARG A 77 -2.95 0.44 -10.03
N HIS A 78 -2.73 -0.51 -9.12
CA HIS A 78 -2.59 -0.27 -7.67
C HIS A 78 -3.83 0.33 -6.99
N GLN A 79 -5.01 0.20 -7.62
CA GLN A 79 -6.30 0.58 -7.07
C GLN A 79 -7.12 -0.68 -6.77
N LYS A 80 -7.71 -0.74 -5.58
CA LYS A 80 -8.56 -1.85 -5.13
C LYS A 80 -9.81 -1.93 -6.01
N LEU A 81 -10.15 -3.14 -6.45
CA LEU A 81 -11.35 -3.41 -7.23
C LEU A 81 -12.33 -4.31 -6.47
N ILE A 82 -11.83 -5.37 -5.86
CA ILE A 82 -12.62 -6.30 -5.05
C ILE A 82 -11.91 -6.47 -3.71
N GLU A 83 -12.69 -6.43 -2.64
CA GLU A 83 -12.24 -6.55 -1.27
C GLU A 83 -13.11 -7.58 -0.55
N GLU A 84 -12.48 -8.55 0.11
CA GLU A 84 -13.15 -9.64 0.81
C GLU A 84 -12.78 -9.65 2.29
N CYS A 85 -13.69 -10.12 3.15
CA CYS A 85 -13.47 -10.24 4.58
C CYS A 85 -14.23 -11.48 5.12
N PRO A 86 -13.57 -12.35 5.91
CA PRO A 86 -12.13 -12.39 6.20
C PRO A 86 -11.30 -12.88 4.99
N SER A 87 -9.99 -12.72 5.03
CA SER A 87 -9.09 -13.29 4.02
C SER A 87 -9.01 -14.81 4.15
N VAL A 88 -9.18 -15.52 3.03
CA VAL A 88 -9.00 -16.98 2.95
C VAL A 88 -7.53 -17.39 3.07
N ALA A 89 -6.60 -16.48 2.75
CA ALA A 89 -5.16 -16.72 2.83
C ALA A 89 -4.62 -16.57 4.26
N VAL A 90 -5.33 -15.85 5.13
CA VAL A 90 -4.94 -15.65 6.52
C VAL A 90 -5.51 -16.77 7.38
N THR A 91 -4.64 -17.67 7.83
CA THR A 91 -5.05 -18.78 8.71
C THR A 91 -5.51 -18.26 10.07
N PRO A 92 -6.33 -19.01 10.83
CA PRO A 92 -6.72 -18.59 12.18
C PRO A 92 -5.55 -18.34 13.13
N SER A 93 -4.44 -19.08 12.99
CA SER A 93 -3.23 -18.84 13.79
C SER A 93 -2.53 -17.55 13.40
N LEU A 94 -2.37 -17.29 12.10
CA LEU A 94 -1.79 -16.05 11.60
C LEU A 94 -2.65 -14.84 11.98
N ARG A 95 -3.98 -14.94 11.85
CA ARG A 95 -4.92 -13.87 12.22
C ARG A 95 -4.79 -13.44 13.67
N ARG A 96 -4.50 -14.37 14.58
CA ARG A 96 -4.29 -14.07 16.01
C ARG A 96 -2.95 -13.38 16.30
N SER A 97 -1.98 -13.47 15.38
CA SER A 97 -0.67 -12.83 15.53
C SER A 97 -0.53 -11.50 14.78
N LEU A 98 -1.55 -11.11 14.01
CA LEU A 98 -1.65 -9.81 13.34
C LEU A 98 -2.25 -8.78 14.32
#